data_AF-A0A3N6Q8W3-F1
#
_entry.id   AF-A0A3N6Q8W3-F1
#
_cell.length_a   1.000
_cell.length_b   1.000
_cell.length_c   1.000
_cell.angle_alpha   90.00
_cell.angle_beta   90.00
_cell.angle_gamma   90.00
#
_symmetry.space_group_name_H-M   'P 1'
#
loop_
_entity.id
_entity.type
_entity.pdbx_description
1 polymer ?
#
loop_
_entity_poly.entity_id
_entity_poly.type
_entity_poly.pdbx_seq_one_letter_code
_entity_poly.pdbx_strand_id
1 'polypeptide(L)'
;MFTSDPTAHAIAVGAMSIYFLAAAIAKFSNQAAFADALRGYSLLPDSLIAPLSILFPAAEAGGALLVLYGPTCALGGIVLTALALCFTAAIAFNLLRGNTSIDCGCFGPFAAVQPADAQRITWWHAARALAVAAIAAATTMSVTVRHLTLLDDCVVLFGIATLTVISLTVDAVLAVPYSSSR
;
A
#
# COMPACT_ATOMS: atom_id res chain seq x y z
N MET A 1 5.25 0.19 -27.23
CA MET A 1 5.68 1.24 -26.29
C MET A 1 4.40 1.94 -25.84
N PHE A 2 3.88 1.58 -24.66
CA PHE A 2 2.64 2.18 -24.15
C PHE A 2 3.00 3.51 -23.47
N THR A 3 2.65 4.62 -24.11
CA THR A 3 2.88 5.98 -23.61
C THR A 3 1.67 6.43 -22.81
N SER A 4 1.86 6.75 -21.54
CA SER A 4 0.84 7.37 -20.68
C SER A 4 0.96 8.90 -20.71
N ASP A 5 -0.15 9.59 -20.43
CA ASP A 5 -0.18 11.04 -20.26
C ASP A 5 0.79 11.45 -19.13
N PRO A 6 1.69 12.44 -19.34
CA PRO A 6 2.64 12.90 -18.32
C PRO A 6 1.95 13.32 -17.01
N THR A 7 0.75 13.86 -17.07
CA THR A 7 -0.02 14.27 -15.88
C THR A 7 -0.45 13.06 -15.06
N ALA A 8 -0.98 12.02 -15.72
CA ALA A 8 -1.39 10.78 -15.08
C ALA A 8 -0.19 10.04 -14.45
N HIS A 9 0.97 10.06 -15.12
CA HIS A 9 2.19 9.48 -14.56
C HIS A 9 2.66 10.22 -13.30
N ALA A 10 2.69 11.56 -13.33
CA ALA A 10 3.07 12.37 -12.17
C ALA A 10 2.11 12.18 -10.98
N ILE A 11 0.80 12.09 -11.24
CA ILE A 11 -0.21 11.78 -10.22
C ILE A 11 0.06 10.40 -9.60
N ALA A 12 0.30 9.38 -10.42
CA ALA A 12 0.56 8.03 -9.94
C ALA A 12 1.84 7.96 -9.10
N VAL A 13 2.93 8.59 -9.55
CA VAL A 13 4.20 8.67 -8.80
C VAL A 13 4.00 9.35 -7.45
N GLY A 14 3.36 10.53 -7.43
CA GLY A 14 3.12 11.28 -6.20
C GLY A 14 2.22 10.52 -5.22
N ALA A 15 1.10 9.97 -5.70
CA ALA A 15 0.17 9.21 -4.87
C ALA A 15 0.83 7.94 -4.29
N MET A 16 1.58 7.17 -5.10
CA MET A 16 2.26 5.96 -4.64
C MET A 16 3.41 6.28 -3.68
N SER A 17 4.18 7.34 -3.93
CA SER A 17 5.22 7.78 -3.00
C SER A 17 4.64 8.12 -1.64
N ILE A 18 3.55 8.91 -1.59
CA ILE A 18 2.93 9.31 -0.31
C ILE A 18 2.32 8.08 0.38
N TYR A 19 1.58 7.25 -0.35
CA TYR A 19 0.91 6.07 0.20
C TYR A 19 1.91 5.09 0.83
N PHE A 20 2.95 4.70 0.11
CA PHE A 20 3.93 3.73 0.61
C PHE A 20 4.86 4.32 1.69
N LEU A 21 5.18 5.61 1.63
CA LEU A 21 5.95 6.24 2.70
C LEU A 21 5.15 6.35 3.99
N ALA A 22 3.86 6.72 3.91
CA ALA A 22 2.96 6.71 5.06
C ALA A 22 2.81 5.30 5.65
N ALA A 23 2.66 4.27 4.80
CA ALA A 23 2.60 2.88 5.22
C ALA A 23 3.90 2.41 5.90
N ALA A 24 5.07 2.77 5.34
CA ALA A 24 6.35 2.42 5.93
C ALA A 24 6.55 3.08 7.30
N ILE A 25 6.23 4.38 7.43
CA ILE A 25 6.32 5.12 8.70
C ILE A 25 5.42 4.46 9.76
N ALA A 26 4.19 4.11 9.38
CA ALA A 26 3.26 3.41 10.27
C ALA A 26 3.83 2.06 10.78
N LYS A 27 4.38 1.25 9.87
CA LYS A 27 4.94 -0.06 10.22
C LYS A 27 6.22 0.03 11.04
N PHE A 28 7.05 1.04 10.80
CA PHE A 28 8.22 1.31 11.65
C PHE A 28 7.81 1.83 13.03
N SER A 29 6.76 2.65 13.11
CA SER A 29 6.25 3.19 14.39
C SER A 29 5.68 2.10 15.30
N ASN A 30 5.08 1.05 14.73
CA ASN A 30 4.57 -0.09 15.49
C ASN A 30 5.03 -1.43 14.89
N GLN A 31 6.34 -1.65 14.92
CA GLN A 31 6.96 -2.83 14.33
C GLN A 31 6.50 -4.14 15.00
N ALA A 32 6.19 -4.11 16.30
CA ALA A 32 5.67 -5.28 17.02
C ALA A 32 4.32 -5.72 16.46
N ALA A 33 3.37 -4.80 16.28
CA ALA A 33 2.09 -5.10 15.68
C ALA A 33 2.21 -5.61 14.24
N PHE A 34 3.14 -5.05 13.45
CA PHE A 34 3.38 -5.55 12.09
C PHE A 34 3.99 -6.96 12.08
N ALA A 35 4.89 -7.27 13.02
CA ALA A 35 5.42 -8.62 13.18
C ALA A 35 4.30 -9.60 13.57
N ASP A 36 3.39 -9.22 14.47
CA ASP A 36 2.22 -10.02 14.87
C ASP A 36 1.26 -10.26 13.70
N ALA A 37 1.00 -9.23 12.87
CA ALA A 37 0.26 -9.37 11.63
C ALA A 37 0.91 -10.41 10.69
N LEU A 38 2.24 -10.35 10.50
CA LEU A 38 2.99 -11.34 9.72
C LEU A 38 2.88 -12.76 10.30
N ARG A 39 2.85 -12.92 11.63
CA ARG A 39 2.57 -14.23 12.27
C ARG A 39 1.17 -14.72 11.93
N GLY A 40 0.18 -13.83 11.99
CA GLY A 40 -1.23 -14.13 11.71
C GLY A 40 -1.44 -14.74 10.32
N TYR A 41 -0.70 -14.27 9.32
CA TYR A 41 -0.77 -14.84 7.97
C TYR A 41 -0.35 -16.31 7.89
N SER A 42 0.40 -16.85 8.87
CA SER A 42 0.82 -18.26 8.92
C SER A 42 1.50 -18.76 7.63
N LEU A 43 2.18 -17.85 6.90
CA LEU A 43 2.89 -18.12 5.64
C LEU A 43 4.39 -18.26 5.81
N LEU A 44 4.93 -17.71 6.90
CA LEU A 44 6.34 -17.56 7.15
C LEU A 44 6.73 -18.35 8.40
N PRO A 45 7.93 -18.97 8.44
CA PRO A 45 8.45 -19.55 9.66
C PRO A 45 8.82 -18.46 10.66
N ASP A 46 8.70 -18.73 11.96
CA ASP A 46 8.91 -17.74 13.03
C ASP A 46 10.27 -17.03 12.97
N SER A 47 11.31 -17.71 12.50
CA SER A 47 12.66 -17.14 12.33
C SER A 47 12.73 -16.05 11.27
N LEU A 48 11.85 -16.06 10.26
CA LEU A 48 11.82 -15.08 9.17
C LEU A 48 10.94 -13.86 9.50
N ILE A 49 10.12 -13.92 10.54
CA ILE A 49 9.16 -12.87 10.86
C ILE A 49 9.85 -11.58 11.29
N ALA A 50 10.85 -11.69 12.17
CA ALA A 50 11.63 -10.54 12.63
C ALA A 50 12.42 -9.82 11.51
N PRO A 51 13.18 -10.52 10.63
CA PRO A 51 13.87 -9.84 9.54
C PRO A 51 12.90 -9.26 8.50
N LEU A 52 11.81 -9.98 8.18
CA LEU A 52 10.83 -9.50 7.21
C LEU A 52 10.02 -8.31 7.74
N SER A 53 9.75 -8.23 9.05
CA SER A 53 9.06 -7.08 9.64
C SER A 53 9.82 -5.76 9.46
N ILE A 54 11.14 -5.82 9.22
CA ILE A 54 12.00 -4.66 8.90
C ILE A 54 12.15 -4.51 7.39
N LEU A 55 12.38 -5.62 6.68
CA LEU A 55 12.68 -5.59 5.26
C LEU A 55 11.49 -5.11 4.42
N PHE A 56 10.26 -5.50 4.78
CA PHE A 56 9.06 -5.05 4.08
C PHE A 56 8.89 -3.51 4.17
N PRO A 57 8.85 -2.88 5.36
CA PRO A 57 8.75 -1.41 5.47
C PRO A 57 9.94 -0.68 4.84
N ALA A 58 11.16 -1.24 4.94
CA ALA A 58 12.33 -0.67 4.28
C ALA A 58 12.20 -0.70 2.74
N ALA A 59 11.69 -1.79 2.17
CA ALA A 59 11.46 -1.91 0.74
C ALA A 59 10.32 -0.99 0.27
N GLU A 60 9.29 -0.78 1.10
CA GLU A 60 8.22 0.19 0.84
C GLU A 60 8.76 1.62 0.79
N ALA A 61 9.55 2.03 1.79
CA ALA A 61 10.19 3.33 1.82
C ALA A 61 11.18 3.51 0.66
N GLY A 62 12.01 2.50 0.40
CA GLY A 62 12.97 2.52 -0.70
C GLY A 62 12.28 2.63 -2.07
N GLY A 63 11.24 1.83 -2.32
CA GLY A 63 10.45 1.90 -3.55
C GLY A 63 9.78 3.27 -3.71
N ALA A 64 9.21 3.84 -2.63
CA ALA A 64 8.60 5.16 -2.63
C ALA A 64 9.60 6.27 -2.97
N LEU A 65 10.84 6.19 -2.48
CA LEU A 65 11.89 7.16 -2.82
C LEU A 65 12.39 6.98 -4.26
N LEU A 66 12.50 5.74 -4.74
CA LEU A 66 12.96 5.45 -6.10
C LEU A 66 11.98 5.97 -7.17
N VAL A 67 10.66 5.94 -6.92
CA VAL A 67 9.66 6.49 -7.86
C VAL A 67 9.74 8.01 -8.01
N LEU A 68 10.25 8.73 -7.00
CA LEU A 68 10.41 10.19 -7.08
C LEU A 68 11.55 10.63 -8.00
N TYR A 69 12.52 9.75 -8.24
CA TYR A 69 13.69 10.07 -9.05
C TYR A 69 13.56 9.43 -10.45
N GLY A 70 13.42 10.27 -11.48
CA GLY A 70 13.12 9.84 -12.86
C GLY A 70 13.92 8.64 -13.37
N PRO A 71 15.26 8.63 -13.26
CA PRO A 71 16.10 7.49 -13.69
C PRO A 71 15.80 6.17 -12.98
N THR A 72 15.35 6.22 -11.72
CA THR A 72 15.03 5.03 -10.92
C THR A 72 13.54 4.75 -10.84
N CYS A 73 12.70 5.56 -11.48
CA CYS A 73 11.25 5.51 -11.31
C CYS A 73 10.67 4.14 -11.69
N ALA A 74 11.11 3.58 -12.82
CA ALA A 74 10.68 2.24 -13.24
C ALA A 74 11.08 1.15 -12.22
N LEU A 75 12.29 1.26 -11.64
CA LEU A 75 12.74 0.32 -10.61
C LEU A 75 11.89 0.43 -9.33
N GLY A 76 11.63 1.66 -8.88
CA GLY A 76 10.73 1.92 -7.74
C GLY A 76 9.33 1.36 -7.98
N GLY A 77 8.77 1.59 -9.16
CA GLY A 77 7.46 1.07 -9.57
C GLY A 77 7.40 -0.46 -9.54
N ILE A 78 8.44 -1.14 -10.04
CA ILE A 78 8.54 -2.60 -9.98
C ILE A 78 8.57 -3.10 -8.53
N VAL A 79 9.38 -2.48 -7.66
CA VAL A 79 9.47 -2.86 -6.25
C VAL A 79 8.12 -2.70 -5.56
N LEU A 80 7.48 -1.54 -5.70
CA LEU A 80 6.18 -1.27 -5.08
C LEU A 80 5.08 -2.20 -5.59
N THR A 81 5.07 -2.48 -6.89
CA THR A 81 4.12 -3.43 -7.51
C THR A 81 4.33 -4.84 -6.95
N ALA A 82 5.58 -5.30 -6.89
CA ALA A 82 5.89 -6.63 -6.35
C ALA A 82 5.46 -6.76 -4.88
N LEU A 83 5.72 -5.73 -4.06
CA LEU A 83 5.29 -5.71 -2.66
C LEU A 83 3.76 -5.77 -2.54
N ALA A 84 3.04 -4.94 -3.29
CA ALA A 84 1.58 -4.93 -3.27
C ALA A 84 0.96 -6.25 -3.75
N LEU A 85 1.55 -6.89 -4.77
CA LEU A 85 1.12 -8.22 -5.23
C LEU A 85 1.40 -9.31 -4.19
N CYS A 86 2.56 -9.27 -3.52
CA CYS A 86 2.87 -10.18 -2.42
C CYS A 86 1.83 -10.06 -1.30
N PHE A 87 1.47 -8.84 -0.89
CA PHE A 87 0.40 -8.61 0.09
C PHE A 87 -0.96 -9.10 -0.40
N THR A 88 -1.30 -8.82 -1.66
CA THR A 88 -2.55 -9.30 -2.28
C THR A 88 -2.64 -10.81 -2.23
N ALA A 89 -1.57 -11.51 -2.61
CA ALA A 89 -1.48 -12.96 -2.59
C ALA A 89 -1.59 -13.51 -1.16
N ALA A 90 -0.90 -12.89 -0.19
CA ALA A 90 -0.96 -13.31 1.21
C ALA A 90 -2.37 -13.22 1.80
N ILE A 91 -3.10 -12.14 1.50
CA ILE A 91 -4.50 -11.94 1.90
C ILE A 91 -5.39 -12.96 1.19
N ALA A 92 -5.33 -13.04 -0.15
CA ALA A 92 -6.19 -13.93 -0.93
C ALA A 92 -6.03 -15.40 -0.51
N PHE A 93 -4.79 -15.83 -0.26
CA PHE A 93 -4.52 -17.20 0.16
C PHE A 93 -5.06 -17.53 1.56
N ASN A 94 -4.97 -16.59 2.51
CA ASN A 94 -5.56 -16.77 3.83
C ASN A 94 -7.10 -16.78 3.79
N LEU A 95 -7.71 -15.94 2.95
CA LEU A 95 -9.16 -15.98 2.71
C LEU A 95 -9.60 -17.32 2.12
N LEU A 96 -8.85 -17.88 1.16
CA LEU A 96 -9.13 -19.18 0.56
C LEU A 96 -8.99 -20.34 1.57
N ARG A 97 -8.12 -20.20 2.58
CA ARG A 97 -7.98 -21.15 3.70
C ARG A 97 -9.04 -20.97 4.79
N GLY A 98 -9.90 -19.96 4.69
CA GLY A 98 -10.84 -19.61 5.76
C GLY A 98 -10.18 -18.94 6.97
N ASN A 99 -8.89 -18.62 6.90
CA ASN A 99 -8.18 -17.89 7.96
C ASN A 99 -8.45 -16.39 7.83
N THR A 100 -9.56 -15.94 8.38
CA THR A 100 -9.97 -14.53 8.31
C THR A 100 -9.55 -13.71 9.53
N SER A 101 -9.15 -14.33 10.63
CA SER A 101 -8.80 -13.66 11.90
C SER A 101 -7.36 -13.14 11.88
N ILE A 102 -7.07 -12.25 10.93
CA ILE A 102 -5.77 -11.60 10.77
C ILE A 102 -6.01 -10.10 10.81
N ASP A 103 -5.22 -9.39 11.61
CA ASP A 103 -5.07 -7.96 11.45
C ASP A 103 -4.15 -7.70 10.25
N CYS A 104 -4.68 -7.08 9.21
CA CYS A 104 -3.91 -6.69 8.03
C CYS A 104 -2.76 -5.72 8.40
N GLY A 105 -2.84 -5.02 9.54
CA GLY A 105 -1.80 -4.10 10.01
C GLY A 105 -1.52 -2.93 9.07
N CYS A 106 -2.31 -2.78 7.99
CA CYS A 106 -2.23 -1.66 7.04
C CYS A 106 -2.72 -0.34 7.64
N PHE A 107 -3.40 -0.39 8.78
CA PHE A 107 -3.88 0.78 9.47
C PHE A 107 -2.70 1.38 10.25
N GLY A 108 -2.12 2.46 9.73
CA GLY A 108 -1.19 3.30 10.49
C GLY A 108 -1.85 3.95 11.72
N PRO A 109 -1.37 5.09 12.23
CA PRO A 109 -1.54 5.60 13.61
C PRO A 109 -2.96 5.64 14.22
N PHE A 110 -4.01 5.34 13.46
CA PHE A 110 -5.39 5.12 13.87
C PHE A 110 -5.71 3.71 14.39
N ALA A 111 -4.77 2.75 14.33
CA ALA A 111 -4.93 1.39 14.86
C ALA A 111 -4.93 1.28 16.39
N ALA A 112 -4.71 2.40 17.11
CA ALA A 112 -4.60 2.39 18.57
C ALA A 112 -5.94 2.12 19.30
N VAL A 113 -7.05 1.92 18.58
CA VAL A 113 -8.39 1.78 19.17
C VAL A 113 -9.20 0.68 18.47
N GLN A 114 -8.75 -0.58 18.52
CA GLN A 114 -9.62 -1.71 18.18
C GLN A 114 -9.62 -2.81 19.26
N PRO A 115 -10.80 -3.33 19.65
CA PRO A 115 -10.91 -4.56 20.43
C PRO A 115 -10.43 -5.76 19.60
N ALA A 116 -9.77 -6.73 20.25
CA ALA A 116 -9.18 -7.92 19.63
C ALA A 116 -10.15 -8.76 18.75
N ASP A 117 -11.46 -8.62 18.94
CA ASP A 117 -12.49 -9.38 18.21
C ASP A 117 -12.90 -8.77 16.85
N ALA A 118 -12.45 -7.56 16.52
CA ALA A 118 -12.95 -6.80 15.36
C ALA A 118 -12.09 -6.92 14.07
N GLN A 119 -10.92 -7.55 14.13
CA GLN A 119 -9.96 -7.50 13.01
C GLN A 119 -10.04 -8.77 12.15
N ARG A 120 -10.77 -8.66 11.03
CA ARG A 120 -10.85 -9.71 10.02
C ARG A 120 -10.45 -9.22 8.63
N ILE A 121 -9.57 -9.96 7.97
CA ILE A 121 -9.32 -9.75 6.54
C ILE A 121 -10.55 -10.18 5.72
N THR A 122 -10.82 -9.44 4.65
CA THR A 122 -11.94 -9.65 3.72
C THR A 122 -11.47 -9.50 2.29
N TRP A 123 -12.26 -9.97 1.32
CA TRP A 123 -11.96 -9.82 -0.12
C TRP A 123 -11.75 -8.37 -0.56
N TRP A 124 -12.31 -7.41 0.18
CA TRP A 124 -12.06 -5.98 -0.06
C TRP A 124 -10.58 -5.60 0.14
N HIS A 125 -9.92 -6.15 1.17
CA HIS A 125 -8.51 -5.88 1.42
C HIS A 125 -7.62 -6.37 0.27
N ALA A 126 -7.94 -7.54 -0.28
CA ALA A 126 -7.27 -8.08 -1.47
C ALA A 126 -7.54 -7.20 -2.71
N ALA A 127 -8.80 -6.81 -2.96
CA ALA A 127 -9.17 -5.97 -4.10
C ALA A 127 -8.47 -4.60 -4.06
N ARG A 128 -8.39 -3.98 -2.87
CA ARG A 128 -7.66 -2.73 -2.68
C ARG A 128 -6.16 -2.89 -2.91
N ALA A 129 -5.54 -3.91 -2.31
CA ALA A 129 -4.11 -4.17 -2.51
C ALA A 129 -3.78 -4.40 -3.99
N LEU A 130 -4.69 -5.05 -4.73
CA LEU A 130 -4.59 -5.22 -6.17
C LEU A 130 -4.72 -3.89 -6.93
N ALA A 131 -5.62 -3.00 -6.52
CA ALA A 131 -5.74 -1.67 -7.11
C ALA A 131 -4.47 -0.84 -6.89
N VAL A 132 -3.88 -0.88 -5.70
CA VAL A 132 -2.58 -0.25 -5.40
C VAL A 132 -1.49 -0.85 -6.30
N ALA A 133 -1.45 -2.17 -6.46
CA ALA A 133 -0.50 -2.82 -7.35
C ALA A 133 -0.65 -2.36 -8.81
N ALA A 134 -1.88 -2.18 -9.29
CA ALA A 134 -2.14 -1.69 -10.64
C ALA A 134 -1.67 -0.24 -10.84
N ILE A 135 -1.90 0.64 -9.85
CA ILE A 135 -1.44 2.04 -9.90
C ILE A 135 0.09 2.11 -9.82
N ALA A 136 0.71 1.31 -8.95
CA ALA A 136 2.17 1.19 -8.87
C ALA A 136 2.77 0.70 -10.20
N ALA A 137 2.13 -0.27 -10.87
CA ALA A 137 2.59 -0.77 -12.16
C ALA A 137 2.55 0.33 -13.25
N ALA A 138 1.58 1.24 -13.20
CA ALA A 138 1.48 2.36 -14.14
C ALA A 138 2.67 3.33 -14.06
N THR A 139 3.38 3.39 -12.92
CA THR A 139 4.60 4.20 -12.77
C THR A 139 5.81 3.65 -13.56
N THR A 140 5.73 2.42 -14.05
CA THR A 140 6.79 1.81 -14.89
C THR A 140 6.70 2.22 -16.36
N MET A 141 5.58 2.82 -16.77
CA MET A 141 5.35 3.24 -18.15
C MET A 141 6.15 4.50 -18.48
N SER A 142 6.73 4.54 -19.69
CA SER A 142 7.58 5.65 -20.15
C SER A 142 6.76 6.90 -20.50
N VAL A 143 7.26 8.06 -20.07
CA VAL A 143 6.58 9.37 -20.21
C VAL A 143 6.91 10.07 -21.53
N THR A 144 5.91 10.69 -22.13
CA THR A 144 6.05 11.59 -23.30
C THR A 144 6.48 12.99 -22.83
N VAL A 145 7.53 13.57 -23.41
CA VAL A 145 8.01 14.91 -23.04
C VAL A 145 7.02 15.97 -23.54
N ARG A 146 6.36 16.69 -22.61
CA ARG A 146 5.44 17.80 -22.92
C ARG A 146 5.68 18.93 -21.92
N HIS A 147 5.51 20.17 -22.38
CA HIS A 147 5.57 21.34 -21.51
C HIS A 147 4.40 21.30 -20.50
N LEU A 148 4.70 21.25 -19.20
CA LEU A 148 3.71 21.41 -18.14
C LEU A 148 3.29 22.87 -18.07
N THR A 149 1.98 23.11 -18.09
CA THR A 149 1.38 24.41 -17.80
C THR A 149 1.00 24.50 -16.32
N LEU A 150 0.81 25.72 -15.77
CA LEU A 150 0.36 25.90 -14.37
C LEU A 150 -0.96 25.17 -14.04
N LEU A 151 -1.78 24.88 -15.05
CA LEU A 151 -3.01 24.10 -14.90
C LEU A 151 -2.72 22.62 -14.63
N ASP A 152 -1.67 22.07 -15.24
CA ASP A 152 -1.26 20.67 -15.06
C ASP A 152 -0.73 20.42 -13.64
N ASP A 153 0.02 21.37 -13.07
CA ASP A 153 0.50 21.28 -11.68
C ASP A 153 -0.66 21.24 -10.68
N CYS A 154 -1.69 22.07 -10.88
CA CYS A 154 -2.90 22.05 -10.06
C CYS A 154 -3.66 20.72 -10.17
N VAL A 155 -3.78 20.18 -11.38
CA VAL A 155 -4.43 18.87 -11.64
C VAL A 155 -3.64 17.75 -10.98
N VAL A 156 -2.31 17.81 -11.01
CA VAL A 156 -1.43 16.83 -10.37
C VAL A 156 -1.59 16.86 -8.86
N LEU A 157 -1.52 18.05 -8.23
CA LEU A 157 -1.71 18.18 -6.78
C LEU A 157 -3.10 17.72 -6.34
N PHE A 158 -4.15 18.11 -7.07
CA PHE A 158 -5.51 17.68 -6.78
C PHE A 158 -5.70 16.17 -6.95
N GLY A 159 -5.12 15.58 -8.00
CA GLY A 159 -5.15 14.14 -8.26
C GLY A 159 -4.43 13.34 -7.17
N ILE A 160 -3.24 13.78 -6.75
CA ILE A 160 -2.48 13.18 -5.64
C ILE A 160 -3.28 13.26 -4.34
N ALA A 161 -3.81 14.45 -4.01
CA ALA A 161 -4.61 14.65 -2.80
C ALA A 161 -5.84 13.75 -2.81
N THR A 162 -6.57 13.68 -3.92
CA THR A 162 -7.78 12.87 -4.05
C THR A 162 -7.48 11.38 -3.91
N LEU A 163 -6.47 10.85 -4.61
CA LEU A 163 -6.11 9.44 -4.52
C LEU A 163 -5.60 9.05 -3.13
N THR A 164 -4.81 9.93 -2.50
CA THR A 164 -4.31 9.70 -1.15
C THR A 164 -5.45 9.73 -0.13
N VAL A 165 -6.31 10.75 -0.20
CA VAL A 165 -7.47 10.87 0.68
C VAL A 165 -8.42 9.71 0.50
N ILE A 166 -8.72 9.29 -0.74
CA ILE A 166 -9.54 8.09 -0.99
C ILE A 166 -8.91 6.87 -0.33
N SER A 167 -7.61 6.66 -0.51
CA SER A 167 -6.92 5.51 0.08
C SER A 167 -7.00 5.53 1.62
N LEU A 168 -6.74 6.68 2.23
CA LEU A 168 -6.77 6.87 3.69
C LEU A 168 -8.18 6.89 4.30
N THR A 169 -9.18 7.40 3.58
CA THR A 169 -10.58 7.40 4.04
C THR A 169 -11.19 6.00 3.93
N VAL A 170 -10.83 5.24 2.89
CA VAL A 170 -11.16 3.81 2.82
C VAL A 170 -10.53 3.06 3.99
N ASP A 171 -9.29 3.40 4.40
CA ASP A 171 -8.68 2.88 5.63
C ASP A 171 -9.49 3.27 6.88
N ALA A 172 -9.90 4.53 7.01
CA ALA A 172 -10.61 5.03 8.19
C ALA A 172 -12.07 4.53 8.31
N VAL A 173 -12.81 4.41 7.20
CA VAL A 173 -14.21 3.97 7.20
C VAL A 173 -14.34 2.49 7.55
N LEU A 174 -13.35 1.68 7.19
CA LEU A 174 -13.34 0.25 7.48
C LEU A 174 -12.73 -0.10 8.84
N ALA A 175 -12.12 0.89 9.50
CA ALA A 175 -11.76 0.81 10.91
C ALA A 175 -12.97 0.86 11.86
N VAL A 176 -14.19 1.09 11.34
CA VAL A 176 -15.44 1.06 12.12
C VAL A 176 -15.69 -0.37 12.61
N PRO A 177 -15.85 -0.58 13.94
CA PRO A 177 -15.95 -1.91 14.52
C PRO A 177 -17.16 -2.69 13.97
N TYR A 178 -16.92 -3.91 13.53
CA TYR A 178 -17.97 -4.88 13.24
C TYR A 178 -18.63 -5.28 14.57
N SER A 179 -19.88 -4.87 14.80
CA SER A 179 -20.66 -5.39 15.92
C SER A 179 -21.04 -6.84 15.62
N SER A 180 -20.38 -7.77 16.30
CA SER A 180 -20.79 -9.17 16.34
C SER A 180 -22.14 -9.26 17.05
N SER A 181 -23.24 -9.26 16.30
CA SER A 181 -24.52 -9.75 16.80
C SER A 181 -24.54 -11.28 16.67
N ARG A 182 -23.95 -11.95 17.67
CA ARG A 182 -24.38 -13.27 18.14
C ARG A 182 -23.63 -13.69 19.40
#